data_AF-A0A091LT30-F1
#
_entry.id   AF-A0A091LT30-F1
#
_cell.length_a   1.000
_cell.length_b   1.000
_cell.length_c   1.000
_cell.angle_alpha   90.00
_cell.angle_beta   90.00
_cell.angle_gamma   90.00
#
_symmetry.space_group_name_H-M   'P 1'
#
loop_
_entity.id
_entity.type
_entity.pdbx_description
1 polymer ?
#
loop_
_entity_poly.entity_id
_entity_poly.type
_entity_poly.pdbx_seq_one_letter_code
_entity_poly.pdbx_strand_id
1 'polypeptide(L)'
;EMVESMKKVAGMDVELTVEERNLLSVAYKNVIGARRASWRIISSIEQKEENKGGEDKLKMIREYRQMVETELKLICCDILDVLDKHLIPAANTGESKVFYYKMKGDYHRYLAEFATGNDRKEAAENSLVAYKAASDIAMTELPPTHPIRLGLALNFSVFYYEILNSPDRACRLAKAAFDDAIAELDTLSEESYKDSTLIMQLLRDNLTLWTSDMQGDGK
;
A
#
# COMPACT_ATOMS: atom_id res chain seq x y z
N GLU A 1 -2.31 -8.08 20.53
CA GLU A 1 -2.43 -7.10 21.64
C GLU A 1 -2.53 -5.67 21.10
N MET A 2 -1.52 -5.15 20.37
CA MET A 2 -1.56 -3.77 19.84
C MET A 2 -2.72 -3.51 18.85
N VAL A 3 -2.97 -4.40 17.88
CA VAL A 3 -4.09 -4.27 16.94
C VAL A 3 -5.43 -4.19 17.67
N GLU A 4 -5.70 -5.13 18.58
CA GLU A 4 -6.94 -5.17 19.36
C GLU A 4 -7.15 -3.92 20.21
N SER A 5 -6.10 -3.39 20.83
CA SER A 5 -6.18 -2.12 21.58
C SER A 5 -6.50 -0.95 20.66
N MET A 6 -5.82 -0.82 19.51
CA MET A 6 -6.06 0.28 18.58
C MET A 6 -7.44 0.20 17.92
N LYS A 7 -8.00 -1.00 17.74
CA LYS A 7 -9.39 -1.18 17.29
C LYS A 7 -10.40 -0.65 18.29
N LYS A 8 -10.17 -0.84 19.60
CA LYS A 8 -11.04 -0.28 20.65
C LYS A 8 -11.00 1.24 20.64
N VAL A 9 -9.82 1.83 20.44
CA VAL A 9 -9.67 3.28 20.30
C VAL A 9 -10.39 3.79 19.05
N ALA A 10 -10.22 3.12 17.91
CA ALA A 10 -10.95 3.44 16.68
C ALA A 10 -12.48 3.37 16.87
N GLY A 11 -12.97 2.35 17.58
CA GLY A 11 -14.39 2.17 17.88
C GLY A 11 -14.99 3.17 18.88
N MET A 12 -14.23 4.18 19.33
CA MET A 12 -14.77 5.32 20.06
C MET A 12 -15.38 6.38 19.14
N ASP A 13 -15.26 6.22 17.82
CA ASP A 13 -15.85 7.10 16.78
C ASP A 13 -15.44 8.57 16.93
N VAL A 14 -14.21 8.80 17.40
CA VAL A 14 -13.58 10.11 17.52
C VAL A 14 -12.37 10.18 16.59
N GLU A 15 -12.03 11.38 16.14
CA GLU A 15 -10.84 11.59 15.32
C GLU A 15 -9.58 11.22 16.12
N LEU A 16 -8.80 10.30 15.56
CA LEU A 16 -7.55 9.87 16.17
C LEU A 16 -6.47 10.95 16.03
N THR A 17 -5.63 11.10 17.05
CA THR A 17 -4.45 11.98 16.96
C THR A 17 -3.45 11.44 15.93
N VAL A 18 -2.46 12.26 15.58
CA VAL A 18 -1.36 11.85 14.69
C VAL A 18 -0.64 10.61 15.25
N GLU A 19 -0.35 10.59 16.54
CA GLU A 19 0.31 9.47 17.22
C GLU A 19 -0.56 8.22 17.19
N GLU A 20 -1.86 8.32 17.47
CA GLU A 20 -2.79 7.19 17.45
C GLU A 20 -2.95 6.60 16.04
N ARG A 21 -3.07 7.45 15.01
CA ARG A 21 -3.07 7.02 13.60
C ARG A 21 -1.79 6.28 13.24
N ASN A 22 -0.64 6.79 13.67
CA ASN A 22 0.65 6.17 13.43
C ASN A 22 0.76 4.82 14.16
N LEU A 23 0.32 4.72 15.41
CA LEU A 23 0.31 3.47 16.17
C LEU A 23 -0.57 2.41 15.50
N LEU A 24 -1.80 2.77 15.07
CA LEU A 24 -2.68 1.87 14.32
C LEU A 24 -2.00 1.36 13.04
N SER A 25 -1.42 2.28 12.26
CA SER A 25 -0.75 1.95 11.00
C SER A 25 0.45 1.02 11.21
N VAL A 26 1.29 1.30 12.20
CA VAL A 26 2.43 0.44 12.57
C VAL A 26 1.96 -0.94 13.03
N ALA A 27 0.92 -1.02 13.85
CA ALA A 27 0.37 -2.28 14.34
C ALA A 27 -0.03 -3.21 13.19
N TYR A 28 -0.85 -2.72 12.26
CA TYR A 28 -1.29 -3.53 11.13
C TYR A 28 -0.16 -3.77 10.11
N LYS A 29 0.72 -2.79 9.86
CA LYS A 29 1.87 -2.93 8.95
C LYS A 29 2.79 -4.08 9.39
N ASN A 30 3.05 -4.20 10.68
CA ASN A 30 3.91 -5.27 11.21
C ASN A 30 3.28 -6.65 11.02
N VAL A 31 1.99 -6.79 11.29
CA VAL A 31 1.27 -8.07 11.15
C VAL A 31 1.16 -8.48 9.68
N ILE A 32 0.72 -7.56 8.80
CA ILE A 32 0.54 -7.85 7.37
C ILE A 32 1.89 -8.08 6.66
N GLY A 33 2.94 -7.36 7.05
CA GLY A 33 4.26 -7.45 6.42
C GLY A 33 4.86 -8.85 6.54
N ALA A 34 4.83 -9.44 7.73
CA ALA A 34 5.33 -10.79 7.97
C ALA A 34 4.55 -11.85 7.16
N ARG A 35 3.22 -11.71 7.09
CA ARG A 35 2.36 -12.63 6.33
C ARG A 35 2.56 -12.51 4.82
N ARG A 36 2.70 -11.29 4.28
CA ARG A 36 2.99 -11.07 2.85
C ARG A 36 4.35 -11.63 2.45
N ALA A 37 5.37 -11.47 3.29
CA ALA A 37 6.67 -12.06 3.06
C ALA A 37 6.61 -13.60 3.02
N SER A 38 5.90 -14.21 3.98
CA SER A 38 5.67 -15.65 4.01
C SER A 38 4.94 -16.14 2.75
N TRP A 39 3.87 -15.45 2.33
CA TRP A 39 3.13 -15.79 1.11
C TRP A 39 4.00 -15.74 -0.14
N ARG A 40 4.84 -14.70 -0.32
CA ARG A 40 5.76 -14.62 -1.46
C ARG A 40 6.75 -15.78 -1.51
N ILE A 41 7.29 -16.16 -0.35
CA ILE A 41 8.24 -17.29 -0.25
C ILE A 41 7.54 -18.60 -0.66
N ILE A 42 6.35 -18.85 -0.10
CA ILE A 42 5.60 -20.09 -0.39
C ILE A 42 5.20 -20.13 -1.86
N SER A 43 4.72 -19.02 -2.42
CA SER A 43 4.35 -18.93 -3.84
C SER A 43 5.56 -19.19 -4.77
N SER A 44 6.74 -18.69 -4.40
CA SER A 44 7.98 -18.99 -5.14
C SER A 44 8.38 -20.47 -5.04
N ILE A 45 8.17 -21.11 -3.88
CA ILE A 45 8.42 -22.55 -3.70
C ILE A 45 7.45 -23.38 -4.53
N GLU A 46 6.15 -23.02 -4.53
CA GLU A 46 5.12 -23.67 -5.35
C GLU A 46 5.52 -23.65 -6.82
N GLN A 47 5.83 -22.47 -7.36
CA GLN A 47 6.24 -22.31 -8.76
C GLN A 47 7.48 -23.15 -9.12
N LYS A 48 8.44 -23.28 -8.20
CA LYS A 48 9.63 -24.12 -8.41
C LYS A 48 9.32 -25.61 -8.38
N GLU A 49 8.35 -26.04 -7.57
CA GLU A 49 8.00 -27.45 -7.42
C GLU A 49 7.05 -27.94 -8.53
N GLU A 50 6.18 -27.06 -9.05
CA GLU A 50 5.37 -27.34 -10.25
C GLU A 50 6.22 -27.82 -11.43
N ASN A 51 7.43 -27.26 -11.58
CA ASN A 51 8.36 -27.63 -12.64
C ASN A 51 9.05 -29.01 -12.45
N LYS A 52 8.88 -29.67 -11.30
CA LYS A 52 9.57 -30.93 -10.95
C LYS A 52 8.65 -32.16 -10.96
N GLY A 53 7.34 -32.00 -11.10
CA GLY A 53 6.38 -33.10 -11.26
C GLY A 53 6.05 -33.91 -10.00
N GLY A 54 6.33 -33.40 -8.79
CA GLY A 54 5.98 -34.07 -7.53
C GLY A 54 4.58 -33.70 -7.02
N GLU A 55 3.55 -34.48 -7.35
CA GLU A 55 2.13 -34.15 -7.06
C GLU A 55 1.81 -34.02 -5.56
N ASP A 56 2.29 -34.94 -4.71
CA ASP A 56 1.97 -34.93 -3.27
C ASP A 56 2.57 -33.70 -2.56
N LYS A 57 3.82 -33.35 -2.88
CA LYS A 57 4.49 -32.17 -2.32
C LYS A 57 3.80 -30.89 -2.78
N LEU A 58 3.44 -30.82 -4.06
CA LEU A 58 2.76 -29.68 -4.64
C LEU A 58 1.40 -29.45 -3.97
N LYS A 59 0.66 -30.52 -3.68
CA LYS A 59 -0.60 -30.45 -2.93
C LYS A 59 -0.40 -29.83 -1.54
N MET A 60 0.58 -30.31 -0.77
CA MET A 60 0.88 -29.77 0.57
C MET A 60 1.26 -28.28 0.52
N ILE A 61 2.07 -27.88 -0.47
CA ILE A 61 2.48 -26.48 -0.65
C ILE A 61 1.26 -25.59 -0.94
N ARG A 62 0.36 -26.04 -1.82
CA ARG A 62 -0.88 -25.32 -2.17
C ARG A 62 -1.80 -25.14 -0.98
N GLU A 63 -2.02 -26.19 -0.20
CA GLU A 63 -2.82 -26.13 1.03
C GLU A 63 -2.24 -25.12 2.02
N TYR A 64 -0.91 -25.12 2.21
CA TYR A 64 -0.24 -24.16 3.08
C TYR A 64 -0.32 -22.73 2.55
N ARG A 65 -0.16 -22.51 1.23
CA ARG A 65 -0.36 -21.19 0.62
C ARG A 65 -1.76 -20.67 0.87
N GLN A 66 -2.79 -21.48 0.63
CA GLN A 66 -4.20 -21.09 0.83
C GLN A 66 -4.50 -20.73 2.28
N MET A 67 -3.88 -21.42 3.25
CA MET A 67 -3.99 -21.05 4.65
C MET A 67 -3.42 -19.65 4.92
N VAL A 68 -2.23 -19.35 4.40
CA VAL A 68 -1.62 -18.02 4.52
C VAL A 68 -2.43 -16.94 3.80
N GLU A 69 -2.99 -17.23 2.63
CA GLU A 69 -3.89 -16.32 1.91
C GLU A 69 -5.16 -16.01 2.70
N THR A 70 -5.71 -17.00 3.39
CA THR A 70 -6.88 -16.82 4.26
C THR A 70 -6.54 -15.90 5.43
N GLU A 71 -5.40 -16.09 6.09
CA GLU A 71 -4.94 -15.20 7.16
C GLU A 71 -4.71 -13.77 6.66
N LEU A 72 -4.07 -13.62 5.49
CA LEU A 72 -3.87 -12.31 4.85
C LEU A 72 -5.18 -11.62 4.55
N LYS A 73 -6.15 -12.36 3.98
CA LYS A 73 -7.48 -11.85 3.67
C LYS A 73 -8.19 -11.37 4.94
N LEU A 74 -8.15 -12.15 6.02
CA LEU A 74 -8.75 -11.77 7.29
C LEU A 74 -8.14 -10.49 7.86
N ILE A 75 -6.81 -10.34 7.84
CA ILE A 75 -6.14 -9.12 8.32
C ILE A 75 -6.55 -7.91 7.47
N CYS A 76 -6.62 -8.06 6.14
CA CYS A 76 -7.03 -6.98 5.25
C CYS A 76 -8.49 -6.58 5.48
N CYS A 77 -9.40 -7.54 5.54
CA CYS A 77 -10.82 -7.28 5.80
C CYS A 77 -11.03 -6.61 7.17
N ASP A 78 -10.28 -7.01 8.20
CA ASP A 78 -10.38 -6.45 9.54
C ASP A 78 -10.08 -4.94 9.58
N ILE A 79 -8.97 -4.50 8.97
CA ILE A 79 -8.65 -3.07 8.91
C ILE A 79 -9.57 -2.31 7.96
N LEU A 80 -9.97 -2.90 6.84
CA LEU A 80 -10.92 -2.26 5.91
C LEU A 80 -12.26 -1.97 6.59
N ASP A 81 -12.74 -2.91 7.40
CA ASP A 81 -13.93 -2.73 8.23
C ASP A 81 -13.77 -1.59 9.24
N VAL A 82 -12.62 -1.51 9.92
CA VAL A 82 -12.33 -0.44 10.89
C VAL A 82 -12.24 0.93 10.19
N LEU A 83 -11.61 0.98 9.02
CA LEU A 83 -11.52 2.19 8.21
C LEU A 83 -12.91 2.70 7.79
N ASP A 84 -13.75 1.80 7.28
CA ASP A 84 -15.05 2.18 6.72
C ASP A 84 -16.10 2.49 7.79
N LYS A 85 -16.09 1.78 8.91
CA LYS A 85 -17.09 1.95 9.98
C LYS A 85 -16.76 3.11 10.93
N HIS A 86 -15.47 3.34 11.19
CA HIS A 86 -15.06 4.23 12.30
C HIS A 86 -14.15 5.37 11.84
N LEU A 87 -13.04 5.07 11.15
CA LEU A 87 -11.96 6.04 10.98
C LEU A 87 -12.21 7.06 9.86
N ILE A 88 -12.64 6.61 8.69
CA ILE A 88 -12.95 7.52 7.56
C ILE A 88 -14.14 8.43 7.92
N PRO A 89 -15.25 7.93 8.53
CA PRO A 89 -16.35 8.79 8.98
C PRO A 89 -15.95 9.83 10.03
N ALA A 90 -15.01 9.50 10.94
CA ALA A 90 -14.58 10.41 12.00
C ALA A 90 -13.49 11.41 11.57
N ALA A 91 -12.91 11.26 10.38
CA ALA A 91 -11.80 12.09 9.90
C ALA A 91 -12.26 13.50 9.48
N ASN A 92 -11.76 14.55 10.15
CA ASN A 92 -12.17 15.93 9.87
C ASN A 92 -11.13 16.73 9.09
N THR A 93 -9.87 16.32 9.11
CA THR A 93 -8.77 17.01 8.41
C THR A 93 -8.43 16.37 7.07
N GLY A 94 -7.82 17.12 6.14
CA GLY A 94 -7.28 16.55 4.89
C GLY A 94 -6.22 15.50 5.15
N GLU A 95 -5.31 15.77 6.08
CA GLU A 95 -4.26 14.85 6.49
C GLU A 95 -4.84 13.53 7.02
N SER A 96 -5.72 13.66 8.03
CA SER A 96 -6.90 12.83 8.28
C SER A 96 -7.27 11.77 7.25
N LYS A 97 -8.06 12.28 6.29
CA LYS A 97 -8.71 11.54 5.22
C LYS A 97 -7.70 10.91 4.26
N VAL A 98 -6.67 11.65 3.84
CA VAL A 98 -5.65 11.14 2.93
C VAL A 98 -4.94 9.93 3.53
N PHE A 99 -4.60 9.98 4.82
CA PHE A 99 -3.98 8.86 5.52
C PHE A 99 -4.85 7.60 5.47
N TYR A 100 -6.14 7.72 5.81
CA TYR A 100 -7.06 6.57 5.85
C TYR A 100 -7.42 6.05 4.47
N TYR A 101 -7.68 6.91 3.48
CA TYR A 101 -7.94 6.46 2.11
C TYR A 101 -6.70 5.83 1.47
N LYS A 102 -5.50 6.35 1.74
CA LYS A 102 -4.25 5.71 1.35
C LYS A 102 -4.14 4.32 1.96
N MET A 103 -4.42 4.19 3.26
CA MET A 103 -4.41 2.90 3.96
C MET A 103 -5.44 1.94 3.36
N LYS A 104 -6.66 2.39 3.06
CA LYS A 104 -7.70 1.62 2.37
C LYS A 104 -7.20 1.11 1.01
N GLY A 105 -6.57 1.98 0.23
CA GLY A 105 -5.92 1.60 -1.03
C GLY A 105 -4.84 0.54 -0.84
N ASP A 106 -3.97 0.71 0.16
CA ASP A 106 -2.90 -0.24 0.48
C ASP A 106 -3.44 -1.65 0.80
N TYR A 107 -4.50 -1.76 1.61
CA TYR A 107 -5.05 -3.08 1.98
C TYR A 107 -5.85 -3.73 0.86
N HIS A 108 -6.56 -2.97 0.04
CA HIS A 108 -7.15 -3.52 -1.19
C HIS A 108 -6.08 -3.95 -2.20
N ARG A 109 -4.98 -3.20 -2.33
CA ARG A 109 -3.83 -3.61 -3.13
C ARG A 109 -3.27 -4.94 -2.64
N TYR A 110 -3.10 -5.12 -1.32
CA TYR A 110 -2.63 -6.40 -0.77
C TYR A 110 -3.57 -7.56 -1.08
N LEU A 111 -4.90 -7.35 -1.06
CA LEU A 111 -5.87 -8.37 -1.51
C LEU A 111 -5.68 -8.71 -2.99
N ALA A 112 -5.45 -7.71 -3.84
CA ALA A 112 -5.26 -7.89 -5.28
C ALA A 112 -3.97 -8.66 -5.65
N GLU A 113 -2.97 -8.71 -4.76
CA GLU A 113 -1.70 -9.42 -4.99
C GLU A 113 -1.88 -10.94 -5.13
N PHE A 114 -2.81 -11.53 -4.36
CA PHE A 114 -3.00 -12.98 -4.30
C PHE A 114 -4.40 -13.43 -4.73
N ALA A 115 -5.37 -12.52 -4.83
CA ALA A 115 -6.69 -12.83 -5.36
C ALA A 115 -6.61 -13.24 -6.85
N THR A 116 -7.62 -13.97 -7.31
CA THR A 116 -7.75 -14.41 -8.70
C THR A 116 -9.15 -14.09 -9.25
N GLY A 117 -9.30 -14.14 -10.57
CA GLY A 117 -10.61 -13.97 -11.21
C GLY A 117 -11.30 -12.63 -10.88
N ASN A 118 -12.56 -12.70 -10.47
CA ASN A 118 -13.37 -11.51 -10.15
C ASN A 118 -12.93 -10.83 -8.85
N ASP A 119 -12.57 -11.60 -7.82
CA ASP A 119 -12.07 -11.05 -6.54
C ASP A 119 -10.85 -10.15 -6.76
N ARG A 120 -9.95 -10.54 -7.68
CA ARG A 120 -8.79 -9.70 -8.04
C ARG A 120 -9.21 -8.39 -8.69
N LYS A 121 -10.18 -8.42 -9.60
CA LYS A 121 -10.68 -7.23 -10.30
C LYS A 121 -11.32 -6.27 -9.31
N GLU A 122 -12.19 -6.77 -8.45
CA GLU A 122 -12.87 -5.99 -7.42
C GLU A 122 -11.86 -5.37 -6.43
N ALA A 123 -10.88 -6.15 -5.96
CA ALA A 123 -9.83 -5.63 -5.09
C ALA A 123 -8.99 -4.54 -5.77
N ALA A 124 -8.63 -4.71 -7.04
CA ALA A 124 -7.88 -3.70 -7.80
C ALA A 124 -8.72 -2.43 -8.04
N GLU A 125 -10.01 -2.56 -8.37
CA GLU A 125 -10.92 -1.43 -8.55
C GLU A 125 -11.11 -0.64 -7.25
N ASN A 126 -11.36 -1.33 -6.14
CA ASN A 126 -11.50 -0.69 -4.82
C ASN A 126 -10.21 0.00 -4.38
N SER A 127 -9.04 -0.61 -4.65
CA SER A 127 -7.74 0.01 -4.43
C SER A 127 -7.58 1.30 -5.24
N LEU A 128 -7.93 1.26 -6.54
CA LEU A 128 -7.84 2.41 -7.42
C LEU A 128 -8.76 3.55 -6.97
N VAL A 129 -9.99 3.24 -6.58
CA VAL A 129 -10.96 4.23 -6.07
C VAL A 129 -10.44 4.90 -4.81
N ALA A 130 -9.92 4.13 -3.85
CA ALA A 130 -9.38 4.66 -2.61
C ALA A 130 -8.15 5.56 -2.84
N TYR A 131 -7.20 5.14 -3.68
CA TYR A 131 -6.02 5.95 -3.99
C TYR A 131 -6.38 7.24 -4.76
N LYS A 132 -7.37 7.19 -5.66
CA LYS A 132 -7.87 8.41 -6.33
C LYS A 132 -8.50 9.38 -5.35
N ALA A 133 -9.40 8.91 -4.48
CA ALA A 133 -10.00 9.73 -3.44
C ALA A 133 -8.94 10.37 -2.53
N ALA A 134 -7.92 9.61 -2.14
CA ALA A 134 -6.79 10.15 -1.38
C ALA A 134 -6.01 11.21 -2.18
N SER A 135 -5.81 10.99 -3.48
CA SER A 135 -5.02 11.88 -4.35
C SER A 135 -5.73 13.21 -4.58
N ASP A 136 -7.04 13.17 -4.82
CA ASP A 136 -7.86 14.36 -5.03
C ASP A 136 -7.80 15.28 -3.79
N ILE A 137 -7.95 14.71 -2.58
CA ILE A 137 -7.85 15.46 -1.32
C ILE A 137 -6.41 15.96 -1.09
N ALA A 138 -5.40 15.11 -1.33
CA ALA A 138 -4.00 15.46 -1.11
C ALA A 138 -3.53 16.60 -2.02
N MET A 139 -4.01 16.65 -3.27
CA MET A 139 -3.67 17.71 -4.21
C MET A 139 -4.21 19.08 -3.77
N THR A 140 -5.34 19.12 -3.07
CA THR A 140 -5.99 20.36 -2.63
C THR A 140 -5.57 20.79 -1.22
N GLU A 141 -5.33 19.84 -0.31
CA GLU A 141 -5.17 20.12 1.12
C GLU A 141 -3.74 19.96 1.64
N LEU A 142 -2.84 19.30 0.91
CA LEU A 142 -1.46 19.02 1.36
C LEU A 142 -0.42 19.59 0.39
N PRO A 143 0.68 20.20 0.87
CA PRO A 143 1.75 20.64 -0.01
C PRO A 143 2.44 19.45 -0.70
N PRO A 144 3.04 19.62 -1.89
CA PRO A 144 3.74 18.56 -2.63
C PRO A 144 4.80 17.82 -1.81
N THR A 145 5.46 18.52 -0.90
CA THR A 145 6.48 17.99 0.00
C THR A 145 5.92 17.24 1.21
N HIS A 146 4.60 17.26 1.45
CA HIS A 146 4.02 16.62 2.63
C HIS A 146 4.28 15.10 2.62
N PRO A 147 4.84 14.51 3.70
CA PRO A 147 5.20 13.08 3.73
C PRO A 147 4.05 12.12 3.40
N ILE A 148 2.83 12.43 3.84
CA ILE A 148 1.64 11.62 3.52
C ILE A 148 1.29 11.69 2.02
N ARG A 149 1.41 12.86 1.38
CA ARG A 149 1.15 13.02 -0.06
C ARG A 149 2.22 12.30 -0.90
N LEU A 150 3.49 12.45 -0.53
CA LEU A 150 4.59 11.71 -1.14
C LEU A 150 4.43 10.20 -0.98
N GLY A 151 4.11 9.74 0.23
CA GLY A 151 3.88 8.33 0.52
C GLY A 151 2.68 7.74 -0.22
N LEU A 152 1.64 8.55 -0.45
CA LEU A 152 0.51 8.19 -1.30
C LEU A 152 0.96 8.00 -2.76
N ALA A 153 1.67 8.98 -3.33
CA ALA A 153 2.17 8.89 -4.70
C ALA A 153 3.09 7.67 -4.89
N LEU A 154 3.96 7.40 -3.91
CA LEU A 154 4.80 6.20 -3.89
C LEU A 154 3.97 4.92 -4.00
N ASN A 155 3.03 4.71 -3.08
CA ASN A 155 2.24 3.47 -3.06
C ASN A 155 1.31 3.36 -4.27
N PHE A 156 0.77 4.47 -4.76
CA PHE A 156 -0.10 4.49 -5.92
C PHE A 156 0.67 4.23 -7.22
N SER A 157 1.92 4.69 -7.33
CA SER A 157 2.79 4.33 -8.46
C SER A 157 3.10 2.84 -8.48
N VAL A 158 3.43 2.25 -7.32
CA VAL A 158 3.63 0.80 -7.16
C VAL A 158 2.37 0.03 -7.55
N PHE A 159 1.18 0.50 -7.15
CA PHE A 159 -0.09 -0.08 -7.57
C PHE A 159 -0.26 -0.10 -9.10
N TYR A 160 0.01 1.01 -9.78
CA TYR A 160 -0.06 1.06 -11.24
C TYR A 160 0.92 0.08 -11.89
N TYR A 161 2.11 -0.07 -11.33
CA TYR A 161 3.14 -0.97 -11.85
C TYR A 161 2.76 -2.44 -11.62
N GLU A 162 2.61 -2.84 -10.35
CA GLU A 162 2.51 -4.24 -9.94
C GLU A 162 1.11 -4.85 -10.13
N ILE A 163 0.04 -4.06 -9.98
CA ILE A 163 -1.33 -4.58 -10.00
C ILE A 163 -2.01 -4.34 -11.34
N LEU A 164 -1.92 -3.12 -11.87
CA LEU A 164 -2.57 -2.74 -13.12
C LEU A 164 -1.69 -2.94 -14.36
N ASN A 165 -0.46 -3.42 -14.19
CA ASN A 165 0.50 -3.64 -15.28
C ASN A 165 0.59 -2.43 -16.23
N SER A 166 0.64 -1.23 -15.64
CA SER A 166 0.60 0.06 -16.34
C SER A 166 1.87 0.87 -16.02
N PRO A 167 3.06 0.40 -16.46
CA PRO A 167 4.35 1.00 -16.08
C PRO A 167 4.47 2.47 -16.49
N ASP A 168 3.95 2.86 -17.65
CA ASP A 168 3.95 4.27 -18.09
C ASP A 168 3.16 5.19 -17.15
N ARG A 169 2.08 4.69 -16.53
CA ARG A 169 1.31 5.46 -15.55
C ARG A 169 2.04 5.53 -14.22
N ALA A 170 2.65 4.42 -13.79
CA ALA A 170 3.46 4.36 -12.57
C ALA A 170 4.62 5.37 -12.62
N CYS A 171 5.42 5.32 -13.70
CA CYS A 171 6.56 6.21 -13.89
C CYS A 171 6.15 7.67 -13.99
N ARG A 172 5.06 7.99 -14.72
CA ARG A 172 4.56 9.37 -14.79
C ARG A 172 4.12 9.91 -13.44
N LEU A 173 3.39 9.11 -12.65
CA LEU A 173 2.94 9.51 -11.33
C LEU A 173 4.10 9.73 -10.36
N ALA A 174 5.04 8.77 -10.31
CA ALA A 174 6.21 8.86 -9.45
C ALA A 174 7.11 10.04 -9.82
N LYS A 175 7.33 10.27 -11.12
CA LYS A 175 8.13 11.39 -11.61
C LYS A 175 7.48 12.73 -11.29
N ALA A 176 6.18 12.88 -11.55
CA ALA A 176 5.47 14.13 -11.25
C ALA A 176 5.54 14.47 -9.75
N ALA A 177 5.29 13.49 -8.88
CA ALA A 177 5.40 13.71 -7.43
C ALA A 177 6.82 14.07 -6.98
N PHE A 178 7.85 13.48 -7.59
CA PHE A 178 9.24 13.80 -7.30
C PHE A 178 9.63 15.21 -7.77
N ASP A 179 9.26 15.57 -9.00
CA ASP A 179 9.55 16.88 -9.59
C ASP A 179 8.82 18.01 -8.83
N ASP A 180 7.53 17.82 -8.49
CA ASP A 180 6.75 18.77 -7.71
C ASP A 180 7.35 19.00 -6.31
N ALA A 181 7.81 17.92 -5.64
CA ALA A 181 8.41 18.02 -4.32
C ALA A 181 9.81 18.66 -4.34
N ILE A 182 10.61 18.43 -5.40
CA ILE A 182 11.89 19.11 -5.59
C ILE A 182 11.71 20.62 -5.67
N ALA A 183 10.68 21.08 -6.39
CA ALA A 183 10.44 22.50 -6.62
C ALA A 183 10.19 23.30 -5.33
N GLU A 184 9.72 22.64 -4.27
CA GLU A 184 9.37 23.26 -2.99
C GLU A 184 10.25 22.78 -1.82
N LEU A 185 11.27 21.97 -2.09
CA LEU A 185 12.06 21.29 -1.05
C LEU A 185 12.81 22.28 -0.15
N ASP A 186 13.28 23.40 -0.71
CA ASP A 186 14.04 24.44 -0.01
C ASP A 186 13.21 25.22 1.03
N THR A 187 11.88 25.04 1.03
CA THR A 187 10.97 25.71 1.96
C THR A 187 10.72 24.93 3.25
N LEU A 188 11.23 23.69 3.34
CA LEU A 188 10.97 22.81 4.47
C LEU A 188 11.80 23.14 5.71
N SER A 189 11.23 22.86 6.88
CA SER A 189 12.02 22.77 8.13
C SER A 189 12.91 21.54 8.11
N GLU A 190 13.98 21.53 8.92
CA GLU A 190 14.92 20.41 9.01
C GLU A 190 14.24 19.08 9.38
N GLU A 191 13.23 19.13 10.28
CA GLU A 191 12.45 17.97 10.69
C GLU A 191 11.63 17.40 9.52
N SER A 192 10.90 18.25 8.79
CA SER A 192 10.09 17.81 7.63
C SER A 192 10.95 17.41 6.43
N TYR A 193 12.15 17.99 6.30
CA TYR A 193 13.08 17.70 5.21
C TYR A 193 13.53 16.25 5.23
N LYS A 194 13.86 15.70 6.41
CA LYS A 194 14.35 14.33 6.54
C LYS A 194 13.32 13.29 6.09
N ASP A 195 12.07 13.44 6.51
CA ASP A 195 11.00 12.50 6.17
C ASP A 195 10.62 12.57 4.69
N SER A 196 10.54 13.79 4.16
CA SER A 196 10.20 14.03 2.74
C SER A 196 11.28 13.47 1.81
N THR A 197 12.56 13.76 2.10
CA THR A 197 13.68 13.28 1.29
C THR A 197 13.84 11.76 1.32
N LEU A 198 13.55 11.10 2.44
CA LEU A 198 13.54 9.64 2.52
C LEU A 198 12.50 9.03 1.56
N ILE A 199 11.30 9.61 1.47
CA ILE A 199 10.26 9.10 0.57
C ILE A 199 10.58 9.44 -0.90
N MET A 200 11.11 10.63 -1.17
CA MET A 200 11.58 11.01 -2.50
C MET A 200 12.68 10.08 -3.01
N GLN A 201 13.58 9.64 -2.12
CA GLN A 201 14.59 8.65 -2.45
C GLN A 201 13.96 7.32 -2.91
N LEU A 202 12.92 6.84 -2.22
CA LEU A 202 12.19 5.62 -2.62
C LEU A 202 11.48 5.78 -3.98
N LEU A 203 10.91 6.95 -4.25
CA LEU A 203 10.33 7.26 -5.57
C LEU A 203 11.40 7.18 -6.68
N ARG A 204 12.58 7.77 -6.44
CA ARG A 204 13.70 7.74 -7.38
C ARG A 204 14.22 6.32 -7.61
N ASP A 205 14.30 5.52 -6.57
CA ASP A 205 14.78 4.13 -6.64
C ASP A 205 13.81 3.28 -7.49
N ASN A 206 12.50 3.43 -7.27
CA ASN A 206 11.48 2.79 -8.10
C ASN A 206 11.57 3.23 -9.57
N LEU A 207 11.70 4.53 -9.85
CA LEU A 207 11.84 5.03 -11.21
C LEU A 207 13.07 4.45 -11.92
N THR A 208 14.20 4.36 -11.21
CA THR A 208 15.43 3.79 -11.77
C THR A 208 15.25 2.31 -12.12
N LEU A 209 14.63 1.54 -11.21
CA LEU A 209 14.33 0.13 -11.44
C LEU A 209 13.42 -0.05 -12.66
N TRP A 210 12.27 0.62 -12.68
CA TRP A 210 11.25 0.45 -13.73
C TRP A 210 11.70 0.94 -15.10
N THR A 211 12.49 2.01 -15.16
CA THR A 211 13.04 2.50 -16.43
C THR A 211 14.10 1.56 -16.99
N SER A 212 14.84 0.85 -16.13
CA SER A 212 15.79 -0.19 -16.56
C SER A 212 15.07 -1.44 -17.09
N ASP A 213 14.00 -1.88 -16.42
CA ASP A 213 13.17 -3.02 -16.86
C ASP A 213 12.56 -2.74 -18.24
N MET A 214 11.99 -1.55 -18.45
CA MET A 214 11.40 -1.13 -19.73
C MET A 214 12.42 -1.05 -20.89
N GLN A 215 13.70 -0.79 -20.60
CA GLN A 215 14.76 -0.78 -21.62
C GLN A 215 15.30 -2.18 -21.92
N GLY A 216 15.15 -3.13 -20.98
CA GLY A 216 15.56 -4.53 -21.13
C GLY A 216 14.63 -5.36 -22.01
N ASP A 217 13.32 -5.08 -22.00
CA ASP A 217 12.30 -5.78 -22.81
C ASP A 217 12.34 -5.43 -24.31
N GLY A 218 13.26 -4.56 -24.73
CA GLY A 218 13.49 -4.18 -26.12
C GLY A 218 14.58 -4.98 -26.85
N LYS A 219 15.06 -6.10 -26.29
CA LYS A 219 16.08 -6.97 -26.91
C LYS A 219 15.60 -8.40 -27.11
#